data_AF-A0A7X3MI33-F1
#
_entry.id   AF-A0A7X3MI33-F1
#
_cell.length_a   1.000
_cell.length_b   1.000
_cell.length_c   1.000
_cell.angle_alpha   90.00
_cell.angle_beta   90.00
_cell.angle_gamma   90.00
#
_symmetry.space_group_name_H-M   'P 1'
#
loop_
_entity.id
_entity.type
_entity.pdbx_description
1 polymer ?
#
loop_
_entity_poly.entity_id
_entity_poly.type
_entity_poly.pdbx_seq_one_letter_code
_entity_poly.pdbx_strand_id
1 'polypeptide(L)'
;MSKSEKKAGPGEGKNGKKKWIIVGVVAVLVLAAAVGGNKGSDQTAGTPSSEPPTQASAPAESEPSAAEPEPNTSAKVDALAREAKDSVAGDVTEEMRDEAVAFIVEHYPDYYGDNETMERAMFYGFWLEYAYDGDEGARNYYNLGMDMEQAVKYVYRGAEKAEDEATKENLTQIKESLEAIGQTVE
;
A
#
# COMPACT_ATOMS: atom_id res chain seq x y z
N MET A 1 -28.53 -29.80 -52.72
CA MET A 1 -27.68 -28.88 -53.50
C MET A 1 -27.27 -27.76 -52.56
N SER A 2 -26.26 -27.99 -51.71
CA SER A 2 -24.82 -27.80 -51.98
C SER A 2 -24.44 -26.32 -52.11
N LYS A 3 -23.94 -25.74 -51.02
CA LYS A 3 -22.71 -24.94 -51.09
C LYS A 3 -21.97 -25.02 -49.75
N SER A 4 -20.80 -25.63 -49.82
CA SER A 4 -19.80 -25.72 -48.78
C SER A 4 -18.93 -24.47 -48.84
N GLU A 5 -18.65 -23.84 -47.70
CA GLU A 5 -17.52 -22.92 -47.57
C GLU A 5 -16.67 -23.30 -46.34
N LYS A 6 -15.38 -23.04 -46.51
CA LYS A 6 -14.24 -23.73 -45.90
C LYS A 6 -13.84 -23.14 -44.55
N LYS A 7 -13.21 -24.02 -43.74
CA LYS A 7 -12.45 -23.74 -42.52
C LYS A 7 -11.44 -22.58 -42.64
N ALA A 8 -11.27 -21.84 -41.55
CA ALA A 8 -9.98 -21.32 -41.11
C ALA A 8 -9.77 -21.74 -39.64
N GLY A 9 -8.60 -22.32 -39.33
CA GLY A 9 -8.25 -22.89 -38.02
C GLY A 9 -7.77 -21.86 -37.00
N PRO A 10 -7.51 -22.29 -35.75
CA PRO A 10 -7.02 -21.41 -34.69
C PRO A 10 -5.54 -21.10 -34.92
N GLY A 11 -5.18 -19.82 -34.91
CA GLY A 11 -3.79 -19.38 -34.95
C GLY A 11 -3.18 -19.38 -33.55
N GLU A 12 -2.23 -20.28 -33.32
CA GLU A 12 -1.31 -20.25 -32.18
C GLU A 12 -0.30 -19.11 -32.29
N GLY A 13 -0.03 -18.45 -31.16
CA GLY A 13 1.31 -18.19 -30.65
C GLY A 13 2.13 -17.02 -31.24
N LYS A 14 2.30 -15.95 -30.44
CA LYS A 14 3.61 -15.28 -30.38
C LYS A 14 3.83 -14.60 -29.02
N ASN A 15 4.52 -15.35 -28.15
CA ASN A 15 4.90 -14.96 -26.80
C ASN A 15 6.09 -13.99 -26.87
N GLY A 16 5.83 -12.69 -26.73
CA GLY A 16 6.87 -11.67 -26.62
C GLY A 16 7.27 -11.43 -25.16
N LYS A 17 8.33 -12.09 -24.70
CA LYS A 17 8.91 -11.91 -23.36
C LYS A 17 9.52 -10.51 -23.22
N LYS A 18 8.88 -9.59 -22.49
CA LYS A 18 9.45 -8.28 -22.15
C LYS A 18 10.32 -8.43 -20.90
N LYS A 19 11.60 -8.07 -21.01
CA LYS A 19 12.55 -8.02 -19.90
C LYS A 19 12.38 -6.68 -19.19
N TRP A 20 12.02 -6.70 -17.90
CA TRP A 20 11.94 -5.50 -17.07
C TRP A 20 13.29 -5.26 -16.40
N ILE A 21 13.79 -4.03 -16.47
CA ILE A 21 15.01 -3.59 -15.82
C ILE A 21 14.62 -3.11 -14.42
N ILE A 22 15.04 -3.83 -13.39
CA ILE A 22 14.89 -3.43 -12.00
C ILE A 22 15.96 -2.36 -11.72
N VAL A 23 15.54 -1.11 -11.61
CA VAL A 23 16.39 -0.02 -11.12
C VAL A 23 16.21 0.06 -9.61
N GLY A 24 16.98 -0.77 -8.89
CA GLY A 24 17.09 -0.67 -7.44
C GLY A 24 18.03 0.46 -7.06
N VAL A 25 17.52 1.50 -6.39
CA VAL A 25 18.34 2.51 -5.73
C VAL A 25 18.28 2.24 -4.24
N VAL A 26 19.19 1.39 -3.75
CA VAL A 26 19.44 1.21 -2.32
C VAL A 26 20.48 2.25 -1.91
N ALA A 27 20.04 3.35 -1.30
CA ALA A 27 20.94 4.30 -0.65
C ALA A 27 21.20 3.84 0.79
N VAL A 28 22.28 3.06 0.97
CA VAL A 28 22.80 2.71 2.30
C VAL A 28 23.50 3.94 2.88
N LEU A 29 22.91 4.58 3.89
CA LEU A 29 23.58 5.56 4.75
C LEU A 29 23.89 4.92 6.10
N VAL A 30 25.11 4.38 6.21
CA VAL A 30 25.73 4.07 7.51
C VAL A 30 26.23 5.38 8.11
N LEU A 31 25.60 5.85 9.18
CA LEU A 31 26.22 6.83 10.09
C LEU A 31 26.65 6.12 11.36
N ALA A 32 27.97 6.02 11.48
CA ALA A 32 28.69 5.50 12.62
C ALA A 32 28.48 6.35 13.88
N ALA A 33 28.41 5.67 15.02
CA ALA A 33 28.28 6.24 16.35
C ALA A 33 29.44 7.16 16.75
N ALA A 34 29.12 8.20 17.52
CA ALA A 34 30.05 8.80 18.48
C ALA A 34 29.32 9.03 19.82
N VAL A 35 29.52 8.09 20.75
CA VAL A 35 29.34 8.29 22.18
C VAL A 35 30.38 9.31 22.65
N GLY A 36 29.94 10.35 23.38
CA GLY A 36 30.84 11.29 24.02
C GLY A 36 30.12 12.20 25.00
N GLY A 37 30.00 11.76 26.25
CA GLY A 37 29.54 12.60 27.36
C GLY A 37 30.64 13.54 27.86
N ASN A 38 30.26 14.72 28.37
CA ASN A 38 31.12 15.52 29.26
C ASN A 38 30.30 16.40 30.24
N LYS A 39 30.17 15.90 31.47
CA LYS A 39 30.52 16.51 32.77
C LYS A 39 30.31 18.05 32.96
N GLY A 40 29.27 18.38 33.73
CA GLY A 40 29.26 19.23 34.95
C GLY A 40 29.62 20.73 34.86
N SER A 41 28.74 21.59 35.40
CA SER A 41 29.01 22.48 36.56
C SER A 41 27.84 23.43 36.89
N ASP A 42 27.74 23.70 38.20
CA ASP A 42 26.84 24.50 39.06
C ASP A 42 26.15 25.83 38.63
N GLN A 43 24.98 26.00 39.25
CA GLN A 43 24.36 27.17 39.94
C GLN A 43 24.44 28.59 39.34
N THR A 44 23.28 29.27 39.25
CA THR A 44 22.89 30.45 40.08
C THR A 44 21.62 31.13 39.56
N ALA A 45 20.80 31.61 40.50
CA ALA A 45 19.48 32.22 40.35
C ALA A 45 19.47 33.64 39.76
N GLY A 46 18.32 34.03 39.18
CA GLY A 46 17.94 35.44 38.96
C GLY A 46 16.87 35.65 37.86
N THR A 47 15.70 36.14 38.26
CA THR A 47 14.57 36.65 37.44
C THR A 47 14.33 38.11 37.85
N PRO A 48 13.71 39.04 37.07
CA PRO A 48 13.56 39.22 35.62
C PRO A 48 14.09 40.61 35.15
N SER A 49 14.20 40.85 33.83
CA SER A 49 14.06 42.21 33.30
C SER A 49 13.53 42.18 31.86
N SER A 50 12.45 42.91 31.64
CA SER A 50 11.75 43.02 30.35
C SER A 50 12.29 44.19 29.54
N GLU A 51 12.67 43.94 28.29
CA GLU A 51 12.66 44.92 27.19
C GLU A 51 12.21 44.22 25.88
N PRO A 52 11.36 44.84 25.03
CA PRO A 52 10.88 44.28 23.76
C PRO A 52 11.57 44.95 22.54
N PRO A 53 11.25 44.55 21.29
CA PRO A 53 11.60 43.31 20.62
C PRO A 53 12.65 43.56 19.50
N THR A 54 13.63 42.67 19.35
CA THR A 54 14.44 42.63 18.11
C THR A 54 13.87 41.56 17.19
N GLN A 55 13.33 42.01 16.07
CA GLN A 55 12.89 41.18 14.96
C GLN A 55 14.10 40.49 14.33
N ALA A 56 14.40 39.28 14.78
CA ALA A 56 15.30 38.36 14.11
C ALA A 56 14.45 37.50 13.17
N SER A 57 14.64 37.67 11.86
CA SER A 57 14.13 36.75 10.85
C SER A 57 14.63 35.34 11.19
N ALA A 58 13.72 34.47 11.64
CA ALA A 58 14.01 33.06 11.79
C ALA A 58 14.35 32.49 10.41
N PRO A 59 15.43 31.68 10.28
CA PRO A 59 15.65 30.92 9.07
C PRO A 59 14.47 29.97 8.89
N ALA A 60 13.98 29.87 7.65
CA ALA A 60 12.95 28.89 7.29
C ALA A 60 13.48 27.49 7.64
N GLU A 61 13.01 26.98 8.77
CA GLU A 61 13.20 25.61 9.21
C GLU A 61 12.52 24.73 8.17
N SER A 62 13.33 24.09 7.33
CA SER A 62 12.82 23.09 6.39
C SER A 62 12.31 21.96 7.26
N GLU A 63 10.99 21.72 7.24
CA GLU A 63 10.38 20.70 8.08
C GLU A 63 11.09 19.36 7.86
N PRO A 64 11.45 18.64 8.92
CA PRO A 64 12.01 17.31 8.77
C PRO A 64 10.96 16.45 8.06
N SER A 65 11.31 15.97 6.86
CA SER A 65 10.56 14.91 6.18
C SER A 65 10.40 13.77 7.19
N ALA A 66 9.16 13.53 7.62
CA ALA A 66 8.86 12.47 8.57
C ALA A 66 9.39 11.15 8.00
N ALA A 67 10.19 10.43 8.79
CA ALA A 67 10.71 9.15 8.37
C ALA A 67 9.54 8.20 8.05
N GLU A 68 9.67 7.40 6.99
CA GLU A 68 8.67 6.40 6.65
C GLU A 68 8.49 5.42 7.82
N PRO A 69 7.25 5.03 8.16
CA PRO A 69 7.02 4.06 9.23
C PRO A 69 7.61 2.69 8.91
N GLU A 70 8.09 2.01 9.94
CA GLU A 70 8.69 0.68 9.82
C GLU A 70 7.67 -0.37 9.35
N PRO A 71 8.09 -1.36 8.55
CA PRO A 71 7.23 -2.46 8.15
C PRO A 71 6.66 -3.26 9.33
N ASN A 72 5.56 -3.98 9.07
CA ASN A 72 4.83 -4.79 10.05
C ASN A 72 4.26 -4.00 11.25
N THR A 73 4.03 -2.71 11.09
CA THR A 73 3.46 -1.84 12.14
C THR A 73 2.11 -1.25 11.74
N SER A 74 1.26 -0.94 12.72
CA SER A 74 0.03 -0.16 12.47
C SER A 74 0.33 1.21 11.86
N ALA A 75 1.46 1.84 12.20
CA ALA A 75 1.83 3.14 11.64
C ALA A 75 2.07 3.06 10.12
N LYS A 76 2.64 1.96 9.62
CA LYS A 76 2.78 1.73 8.17
C LYS A 76 1.44 1.46 7.50
N VAL A 77 0.54 0.71 8.14
CA VAL A 77 -0.84 0.54 7.66
C VAL A 77 -1.55 1.90 7.54
N ASP A 78 -1.46 2.75 8.57
CA ASP A 78 -2.04 4.10 8.57
C ASP A 78 -1.39 5.02 7.52
N ALA A 79 -0.10 4.79 7.18
CA ALA A 79 0.58 5.49 6.10
C ALA A 79 0.02 5.08 4.74
N LEU A 80 -0.11 3.78 4.47
CA LEU A 80 -0.67 3.25 3.22
C LEU A 80 -2.12 3.71 3.00
N ALA A 81 -2.94 3.69 4.06
CA ALA A 81 -4.33 4.17 3.97
C ALA A 81 -4.38 5.65 3.58
N ARG A 82 -3.55 6.50 4.19
CA ARG A 82 -3.49 7.93 3.83
C ARG A 82 -3.00 8.12 2.40
N GLU A 83 -1.96 7.40 2.00
CA GLU A 83 -1.43 7.44 0.64
C GLU A 83 -2.50 7.06 -0.40
N ALA A 84 -3.23 5.96 -0.16
CA ALA A 84 -4.33 5.54 -1.01
C ALA A 84 -5.43 6.60 -1.08
N LYS A 85 -5.80 7.19 0.06
CA LYS A 85 -6.81 8.25 0.13
C LYS A 85 -6.39 9.51 -0.63
N ASP A 86 -5.14 9.93 -0.47
CA ASP A 86 -4.57 11.07 -1.18
C ASP A 86 -4.51 10.81 -2.69
N SER A 87 -4.21 9.57 -3.10
CA SER A 87 -4.26 9.15 -4.50
C SER A 87 -5.67 9.24 -5.09
N VAL A 88 -6.70 8.84 -4.34
CA VAL A 88 -8.12 8.95 -4.77
C VAL A 88 -8.55 10.41 -4.88
N ALA A 89 -8.07 11.29 -3.98
CA ALA A 89 -8.39 12.72 -4.02
C ALA A 89 -7.85 13.43 -5.27
N GLY A 90 -6.84 12.86 -5.94
CA GLY A 90 -6.34 13.34 -7.23
C GLY A 90 -7.32 13.06 -8.37
N ASP A 91 -7.58 11.77 -8.64
CA ASP A 91 -8.59 11.28 -9.60
C ASP A 91 -8.80 9.76 -9.39
N VAL A 92 -10.04 9.29 -9.52
CA VAL A 92 -10.35 7.85 -9.63
C VAL A 92 -10.31 7.44 -11.10
N THR A 93 -9.41 6.53 -11.45
CA THR A 93 -9.21 6.08 -12.83
C THR A 93 -9.52 4.60 -12.99
N GLU A 94 -10.03 4.23 -14.17
CA GLU A 94 -10.24 2.83 -14.51
C GLU A 94 -8.92 2.05 -14.61
N GLU A 95 -7.84 2.72 -15.04
CA GLU A 95 -6.52 2.13 -15.11
C GLU A 95 -6.02 1.69 -13.73
N MET A 96 -6.18 2.53 -12.69
CA MET A 96 -5.79 2.16 -11.32
C MET A 96 -6.68 1.07 -10.74
N ARG A 97 -7.98 1.10 -11.04
CA ARG A 97 -8.90 -0.01 -10.68
C ARG A 97 -8.43 -1.32 -11.29
N ASP A 98 -8.14 -1.33 -12.59
CA ASP A 98 -7.76 -2.54 -13.30
C ASP A 98 -6.38 -3.05 -12.83
N GLU A 99 -5.45 -2.15 -12.49
CA GLU A 99 -4.17 -2.48 -11.87
C GLU A 99 -4.35 -3.13 -10.49
N ALA A 100 -5.18 -2.53 -9.63
CA ALA A 100 -5.51 -3.07 -8.31
C ALA A 100 -6.11 -4.48 -8.41
N VAL A 101 -7.12 -4.66 -9.27
CA VAL A 101 -7.77 -5.95 -9.47
C VAL A 101 -6.80 -6.98 -10.05
N ALA A 102 -5.98 -6.60 -11.03
CA ALA A 102 -4.99 -7.49 -11.62
C ALA A 102 -3.97 -7.97 -10.58
N PHE A 103 -3.47 -7.06 -9.72
CA PHE A 103 -2.55 -7.42 -8.64
C PHE A 103 -3.18 -8.42 -7.67
N ILE A 104 -4.43 -8.18 -7.25
CA ILE A 104 -5.15 -9.06 -6.34
C ILE A 104 -5.33 -10.45 -6.97
N VAL A 105 -5.76 -10.53 -8.22
CA VAL A 105 -5.91 -11.80 -8.95
C VAL A 105 -4.58 -12.54 -9.11
N GLU A 106 -3.49 -11.83 -9.43
CA GLU A 106 -2.17 -12.42 -9.66
C GLU A 106 -1.57 -13.07 -8.40
N HIS A 107 -1.84 -12.49 -7.23
CA HIS A 107 -1.30 -12.97 -5.96
C HIS A 107 -2.25 -13.88 -5.19
N TYR A 108 -3.51 -14.04 -5.62
CA TYR A 108 -4.43 -14.94 -4.93
C TYR A 108 -3.93 -16.41 -4.96
N PRO A 109 -4.00 -17.15 -3.83
CA PRO A 109 -4.39 -16.74 -2.48
C PRO A 109 -3.20 -16.31 -1.59
N ASP A 110 -1.98 -16.27 -2.12
CA ASP A 110 -0.74 -16.04 -1.35
C ASP A 110 -0.26 -14.59 -1.42
N TYR A 111 -0.76 -13.77 -0.51
CA TYR A 111 -0.30 -12.39 -0.31
C TYR A 111 0.82 -12.26 0.72
N TYR A 112 1.25 -13.37 1.33
CA TYR A 112 1.98 -13.34 2.61
C TYR A 112 3.48 -13.64 2.48
N GLY A 113 3.99 -13.76 1.25
CA GLY A 113 5.38 -14.10 0.98
C GLY A 113 6.40 -13.07 1.47
N ASP A 114 6.05 -11.78 1.45
CA ASP A 114 6.90 -10.69 1.91
C ASP A 114 6.10 -9.42 2.23
N ASN A 115 6.75 -8.48 2.91
CA ASN A 115 6.13 -7.22 3.32
C ASN A 115 5.74 -6.34 2.12
N GLU A 116 6.50 -6.35 1.02
CA GLU A 116 6.20 -5.49 -0.14
C GLU A 116 4.87 -5.91 -0.79
N THR A 117 4.65 -7.21 -0.93
CA THR A 117 3.40 -7.80 -1.43
C THR A 117 2.24 -7.45 -0.50
N MET A 118 2.41 -7.61 0.82
CA MET A 118 1.38 -7.26 1.80
C MET A 118 1.06 -5.76 1.81
N GLU A 119 2.08 -4.90 1.77
CA GLU A 119 1.91 -3.44 1.74
C GLU A 119 1.18 -3.00 0.47
N ARG A 120 1.54 -3.58 -0.68
CA ARG A 120 0.87 -3.32 -1.96
C ARG A 120 -0.58 -3.80 -1.97
N ALA A 121 -0.84 -4.99 -1.43
CA ALA A 121 -2.19 -5.52 -1.27
C ALA A 121 -3.06 -4.61 -0.39
N MET A 122 -2.52 -4.13 0.74
CA MET A 122 -3.23 -3.17 1.59
C MET A 122 -3.45 -1.82 0.89
N PHE A 123 -2.45 -1.28 0.18
CA PHE A 123 -2.62 -0.05 -0.59
C PHE A 123 -3.76 -0.15 -1.59
N TYR A 124 -3.81 -1.20 -2.41
CA TYR A 124 -4.89 -1.40 -3.35
C TYR A 124 -6.23 -1.66 -2.67
N GLY A 125 -6.23 -2.37 -1.53
CA GLY A 125 -7.42 -2.55 -0.69
C GLY A 125 -8.02 -1.21 -0.26
N PHE A 126 -7.21 -0.37 0.40
CA PHE A 126 -7.59 0.98 0.83
C PHE A 126 -8.01 1.86 -0.36
N TRP A 127 -7.30 1.77 -1.48
CA TRP A 127 -7.62 2.56 -2.66
C TRP A 127 -8.99 2.19 -3.22
N LEU A 128 -9.30 0.89 -3.34
CA LEU A 128 -10.62 0.41 -3.77
C LEU A 128 -11.73 0.80 -2.80
N GLU A 129 -11.49 0.70 -1.49
CA GLU A 129 -12.44 1.16 -0.47
C GLU A 129 -12.73 2.66 -0.65
N TYR A 130 -11.72 3.51 -0.72
CA TYR A 130 -11.91 4.95 -0.82
C TYR A 130 -12.43 5.41 -2.18
N ALA A 131 -12.02 4.78 -3.28
CA ALA A 131 -12.44 5.14 -4.63
C ALA A 131 -13.94 4.89 -4.86
N TYR A 132 -14.50 3.88 -4.19
CA TYR A 132 -15.88 3.42 -4.39
C TYR A 132 -16.75 3.55 -3.14
N ASP A 133 -16.29 4.28 -2.12
CA ASP A 133 -17.10 4.58 -0.93
C ASP A 133 -18.36 5.36 -1.33
N GLY A 134 -19.52 4.84 -0.95
CA GLY A 134 -20.83 5.40 -1.30
C GLY A 134 -21.28 5.19 -2.76
N ASP A 135 -20.51 4.51 -3.61
CA ASP A 135 -20.94 4.15 -4.97
C ASP A 135 -21.68 2.80 -4.96
N GLU A 136 -23.01 2.83 -4.95
CA GLU A 136 -23.84 1.62 -4.99
C GLU A 136 -23.67 0.81 -6.29
N GLY A 137 -23.33 1.47 -7.41
CA GLY A 137 -23.13 0.80 -8.70
C GLY A 137 -21.79 0.06 -8.78
N ALA A 138 -20.81 0.46 -7.98
CA ALA A 138 -19.48 -0.12 -7.91
C ALA A 138 -19.22 -0.85 -6.57
N ARG A 139 -20.27 -1.16 -5.82
CA ARG A 139 -20.22 -1.75 -4.46
C ARG A 139 -19.31 -2.98 -4.35
N ASN A 140 -19.20 -3.79 -5.39
CA ASN A 140 -18.34 -4.98 -5.38
C ASN A 140 -16.85 -4.63 -5.31
N TYR A 141 -16.41 -3.52 -5.91
CA TYR A 141 -15.03 -3.04 -5.79
C TYR A 141 -14.73 -2.54 -4.37
N TYR A 142 -15.68 -1.81 -3.78
CA TYR A 142 -15.58 -1.40 -2.37
C TYR A 142 -15.43 -2.62 -1.43
N ASN A 143 -16.28 -3.65 -1.62
CA ASN A 143 -16.22 -4.86 -0.79
C ASN A 143 -14.87 -5.59 -0.98
N LEU A 144 -14.41 -5.72 -2.23
CA LEU A 144 -13.10 -6.30 -2.52
C LEU A 144 -11.97 -5.56 -1.78
N GLY A 145 -12.05 -4.23 -1.70
CA GLY A 145 -11.11 -3.39 -0.95
C GLY A 145 -11.06 -3.77 0.53
N MET A 146 -12.23 -3.73 1.20
CA MET A 146 -12.35 -4.10 2.62
C MET A 146 -11.86 -5.53 2.91
N ASP A 147 -12.22 -6.48 2.05
CA ASP A 147 -11.85 -7.89 2.24
C ASP A 147 -10.33 -8.07 2.14
N MET A 148 -9.69 -7.38 1.18
CA MET A 148 -8.23 -7.38 1.06
C MET A 148 -7.54 -6.79 2.29
N GLU A 149 -8.02 -5.65 2.77
CA GLU A 149 -7.46 -5.03 3.97
C GLU A 149 -7.51 -5.98 5.16
N GLN A 150 -8.65 -6.63 5.39
CA GLN A 150 -8.83 -7.55 6.51
C GLN A 150 -7.98 -8.79 6.38
N ALA A 151 -7.88 -9.38 5.18
CA ALA A 151 -7.06 -10.56 4.94
C ALA A 151 -5.58 -10.30 5.24
N VAL A 152 -5.07 -9.11 4.92
CA VAL A 152 -3.63 -8.83 4.99
C VAL A 152 -3.22 -8.12 6.28
N LYS A 153 -3.98 -7.12 6.76
CA LYS A 153 -3.49 -6.22 7.83
C LYS A 153 -3.25 -6.90 9.17
N TYR A 154 -3.95 -7.99 9.46
CA TYR A 154 -3.76 -8.73 10.71
C TYR A 154 -2.55 -9.66 10.64
N VAL A 155 -2.31 -10.30 9.49
CA VAL A 155 -1.10 -11.09 9.25
C VAL A 155 0.14 -10.20 9.21
N TYR A 156 0.07 -9.09 8.49
CA TYR A 156 1.15 -8.12 8.37
C TYR A 156 1.63 -7.58 9.72
N ARG A 157 0.72 -7.31 10.66
CA ARG A 157 1.06 -6.84 12.01
C ARG A 157 1.39 -7.97 13.00
N GLY A 158 1.40 -9.22 12.53
CA GLY A 158 1.64 -10.40 13.35
C GLY A 158 0.54 -10.74 14.37
N ALA A 159 -0.67 -10.22 14.17
CA ALA A 159 -1.84 -10.52 15.00
C ALA A 159 -2.51 -11.85 14.60
N GLU A 160 -2.41 -12.22 13.33
CA GLU A 160 -2.88 -13.48 12.75
C GLU A 160 -1.76 -14.13 11.93
N LYS A 161 -1.98 -15.38 11.53
CA LYS A 161 -1.15 -16.12 10.58
C LYS A 161 -1.95 -16.45 9.33
N ALA A 162 -1.25 -16.65 8.21
CA ALA A 162 -1.87 -17.07 6.95
C ALA A 162 -2.74 -18.34 7.08
N GLU A 163 -2.40 -19.24 8.03
CA GLU A 163 -3.13 -20.48 8.25
C GLU A 163 -4.30 -20.37 9.24
N ASP A 164 -4.50 -19.22 9.87
CA ASP A 164 -5.60 -19.02 10.83
C ASP A 164 -6.93 -19.04 10.09
N GLU A 165 -7.96 -19.60 10.73
CA GLU A 165 -9.28 -19.77 10.10
C GLU A 165 -9.92 -18.42 9.73
N ALA A 166 -9.69 -17.38 10.54
CA ALA A 166 -10.15 -16.03 10.23
C ALA A 166 -9.51 -15.50 8.93
N THR A 167 -8.21 -15.75 8.74
CA THR A 167 -7.51 -15.35 7.53
C THR A 167 -8.00 -16.12 6.29
N LYS A 168 -8.26 -17.43 6.42
CA LYS A 168 -8.86 -18.24 5.33
C LYS A 168 -10.28 -17.81 4.96
N GLU A 169 -11.08 -17.43 5.95
CA GLU A 169 -12.41 -16.89 5.72
C GLU A 169 -12.34 -15.58 4.94
N ASN A 170 -11.41 -14.68 5.29
CA ASN A 170 -11.19 -13.45 4.54
C ASN A 170 -10.73 -13.72 3.09
N LEU A 171 -9.88 -14.73 2.87
CA LEU A 171 -9.51 -15.18 1.51
C LEU A 171 -10.71 -15.73 0.71
N THR A 172 -11.69 -16.32 1.38
CA THR A 172 -12.93 -16.77 0.75
C THR A 172 -13.78 -15.58 0.33
N GLN A 173 -13.91 -14.56 1.18
CA GLN A 173 -14.62 -13.31 0.85
C GLN A 173 -13.98 -12.57 -0.32
N ILE A 174 -12.64 -12.51 -0.39
CA ILE A 174 -11.93 -11.96 -1.56
C ILE A 174 -12.33 -12.70 -2.84
N LYS A 175 -12.38 -14.03 -2.81
CA LYS A 175 -12.80 -14.83 -3.98
C LYS A 175 -14.23 -14.50 -4.40
N GLU A 176 -15.17 -14.42 -3.45
CA GLU A 176 -16.56 -14.05 -3.73
C GLU A 176 -16.66 -12.63 -4.32
N SER A 177 -15.91 -11.68 -3.77
CA SER A 177 -15.84 -10.30 -4.26
C SER A 177 -15.24 -10.21 -5.69
N LEU A 178 -14.21 -11.01 -5.99
CA LEU A 178 -13.64 -11.15 -7.34
C LEU A 178 -14.63 -11.77 -8.34
N GLU A 179 -15.34 -12.83 -7.95
CA GLU A 179 -16.38 -13.45 -8.78
C GLU A 179 -17.51 -12.47 -9.09
N ALA A 180 -17.90 -11.64 -8.13
CA ALA A 180 -18.95 -10.62 -8.28
C ALA A 180 -18.58 -9.50 -9.29
N ILE A 181 -17.29 -9.32 -9.60
CA ILE A 181 -16.80 -8.42 -10.65
C ILE A 181 -16.35 -9.15 -11.92
N GLY A 182 -16.64 -10.46 -12.03
CA GLY A 182 -16.37 -11.27 -13.21
C GLY A 182 -14.94 -11.80 -13.32
N GLN A 183 -14.16 -11.76 -12.25
CA GLN A 183 -12.86 -12.42 -12.17
C GLN A 183 -13.01 -13.85 -11.65
N THR A 184 -12.05 -14.72 -11.94
CA THR A 184 -12.04 -16.11 -11.43
C THR A 184 -10.65 -16.44 -10.94
N VAL A 185 -10.57 -16.96 -9.72
CA VAL A 185 -9.33 -17.37 -9.05
C VAL A 185 -9.48 -18.77 -8.46
N GLU A 186 -8.39 -19.53 -8.50
CA GLU A 186 -8.32 -20.91 -8.01
C GLU A 186 -7.77 -20.98 -6.59
#